data_AF-I0WJR9-F1
#
_entry.id   AF-I0WJR9-F1
#
_cell.length_a   1.000
_cell.length_b   1.000
_cell.length_c   1.000
_cell.angle_alpha   90.00
_cell.angle_beta   90.00
_cell.angle_gamma   90.00
#
_symmetry.space_group_name_H-M   'P 1'
#
loop_
_entity.id
_entity.type
_entity.pdbx_description
1 polymer ?
#
loop_
_entity_poly.entity_id
_entity_poly.type
_entity_poly.pdbx_seq_one_letter_code
_entity_poly.pdbx_strand_id
1 'polypeptide(L)'
;MLFNALRMPVTYLYYELDPDGFIALLCENKDTPELECEGKCELKKVAESSTNNSKEPAKSIHYKEIQLFVESIPEFYFHNSSIDPKTSIKYSNLYTFAAINNCFHPPKI
;
A
#
# COMPACT_ATOMS: atom_id res chain seq x y z
N MET A 1 2.37 -10.42 -0.24
CA MET A 1 2.18 -11.52 -1.22
C MET A 1 2.80 -11.23 -2.59
N LEU A 2 2.72 -9.99 -3.10
CA LEU A 2 3.30 -9.60 -4.41
C LEU A 2 4.83 -9.77 -4.52
N PHE A 3 5.58 -9.41 -3.48
CA PHE A 3 7.05 -9.48 -3.48
C PHE A 3 7.57 -10.89 -3.83
N ASN A 4 6.97 -11.93 -3.25
CA ASN A 4 7.38 -13.32 -3.50
C ASN A 4 7.07 -13.77 -4.94
N ALA A 5 6.01 -13.24 -5.56
CA ALA A 5 5.63 -13.58 -6.93
C ALA A 5 6.52 -12.88 -7.98
N LEU A 6 6.99 -11.66 -7.69
CA LEU A 6 7.82 -10.88 -8.60
C LEU A 6 9.31 -11.17 -8.46
N ARG A 7 9.76 -11.74 -7.33
CA ARG A 7 11.18 -12.02 -7.07
C ARG A 7 11.83 -12.81 -8.20
N MET A 8 11.25 -13.95 -8.57
CA MET A 8 11.76 -14.80 -9.65
C MET A 8 11.89 -14.10 -11.02
N PRO A 9 10.80 -13.58 -11.62
CA PRO A 9 10.88 -12.97 -12.94
C PRO A 9 11.76 -11.72 -12.95
N VAL A 10 11.77 -10.92 -11.89
CA VAL A 10 12.64 -9.74 -11.79
C VAL A 10 14.12 -10.14 -11.72
N THR A 11 14.47 -11.18 -10.95
CA THR A 11 15.85 -11.67 -10.87
C THR A 11 16.32 -12.21 -12.24
N TYR A 12 15.49 -12.99 -12.94
CA TYR A 12 15.83 -13.48 -14.28
C TYR A 12 15.96 -12.35 -15.30
N LEU A 13 15.02 -11.39 -15.28
CA LEU A 13 15.07 -10.22 -16.16
C LEU A 13 16.34 -9.39 -15.91
N TYR A 14 16.76 -9.23 -14.66
CA TYR A 14 17.99 -8.51 -14.35
C TYR A 14 19.22 -9.22 -14.93
N TYR A 15 19.30 -10.55 -14.80
CA TYR A 15 20.38 -11.35 -15.40
C TYR A 15 20.44 -11.24 -16.93
N GLU A 16 19.29 -11.21 -17.60
CA GLU A 16 19.23 -11.06 -19.06
C GLU A 16 19.58 -9.65 -19.56
N LEU A 17 19.25 -8.61 -18.78
CA LEU A 17 19.49 -7.21 -19.15
C LEU A 17 20.93 -6.77 -18.87
N ASP A 18 21.52 -7.18 -17.75
CA ASP A 18 22.87 -6.81 -17.33
C ASP A 18 23.55 -8.01 -16.63
N PRO A 19 24.05 -8.98 -17.40
CA PRO A 19 24.70 -10.17 -16.83
C PRO A 19 25.98 -9.81 -16.06
N ASP A 20 26.75 -8.83 -16.53
CA ASP A 20 28.01 -8.42 -15.88
C ASP A 20 27.74 -7.78 -14.52
N GLY A 21 26.79 -6.83 -14.45
CA GLY A 21 26.35 -6.23 -13.20
C GLY A 21 25.69 -7.23 -12.28
N PHE A 22 24.88 -8.14 -12.82
CA PHE A 22 24.27 -9.23 -12.06
C PHE A 22 25.33 -10.11 -11.39
N ILE A 23 26.32 -10.59 -12.15
CA ILE A 23 27.42 -11.42 -11.62
C ILE A 23 28.23 -10.65 -10.59
N ALA A 24 28.59 -9.41 -10.90
CA ALA A 24 29.38 -8.54 -10.04
C ALA A 24 28.68 -8.19 -8.73
N LEU A 25 27.35 -8.22 -8.66
CA LEU A 25 26.58 -7.91 -7.44
C LEU A 25 26.14 -9.18 -6.70
N LEU A 26 25.65 -10.19 -7.40
CA LEU A 26 24.85 -11.29 -6.83
C LEU A 26 25.54 -12.66 -6.84
N CYS A 27 26.59 -12.89 -7.64
CA CYS A 27 27.30 -14.16 -7.57
C CYS A 27 28.08 -14.28 -6.24
N GLU A 28 28.00 -15.45 -5.59
CA GLU A 28 28.70 -15.71 -4.33
C GLU A 28 30.16 -16.13 -4.53
N ASN A 29 30.47 -16.77 -5.66
CA ASN A 29 31.78 -17.34 -5.97
C ASN A 29 32.55 -16.46 -6.96
N LYS A 30 32.76 -15.18 -6.61
CA LYS A 30 33.51 -14.23 -7.46
C LYS A 30 35.02 -14.54 -7.50
N ASP A 31 35.54 -15.04 -6.39
CA ASP A 31 36.97 -15.30 -6.21
C ASP A 31 37.39 -16.73 -6.63
N THR A 32 36.42 -17.56 -7.02
CA THR A 32 36.60 -18.98 -7.37
C THR A 32 36.00 -19.28 -8.74
N PRO A 33 36.64 -18.82 -9.84
CA PRO A 33 36.12 -18.98 -11.20
C PRO A 33 35.98 -20.44 -11.63
N GLU A 34 36.74 -21.34 -11.02
CA GLU A 34 36.69 -22.80 -11.23
C GLU A 34 35.32 -23.42 -10.92
N LEU A 35 34.49 -22.74 -10.11
CA LEU A 35 33.15 -23.20 -9.74
C LEU A 35 32.07 -22.81 -10.77
N GLU A 36 32.44 -22.09 -11.83
CA GLU A 36 31.57 -21.72 -12.96
C GLU A 36 30.21 -21.12 -12.53
N CYS A 37 30.19 -20.34 -11.43
CA CYS A 37 28.98 -19.72 -10.88
C CYS A 37 28.25 -18.91 -11.94
N GLU A 38 28.89 -17.88 -12.51
CA GLU A 38 28.33 -17.07 -13.60
C GLU A 38 26.87 -16.63 -13.35
N GLY A 39 26.51 -16.34 -12.08
CA GLY A 39 25.14 -15.99 -11.68
C GLY A 39 24.16 -17.17 -11.50
N LYS A 40 24.52 -18.38 -11.94
CA LYS A 40 23.69 -19.61 -11.87
C LYS A 40 23.30 -19.99 -10.45
N CYS A 41 24.18 -19.79 -9.47
CA CYS A 41 23.88 -20.07 -8.05
C CYS A 41 22.70 -19.25 -7.54
N GLU A 42 22.66 -17.95 -7.86
CA GLU A 42 21.57 -17.08 -7.43
C GLU A 42 20.27 -17.43 -8.16
N LEU A 43 20.32 -17.62 -9.48
CA LEU A 43 19.15 -18.04 -10.27
C LEU A 43 18.53 -19.33 -9.72
N LYS A 44 19.37 -20.32 -9.35
CA LYS A 44 18.94 -21.56 -8.72
C LYS A 44 18.28 -21.33 -7.36
N LYS A 45 18.86 -20.50 -6.49
CA LYS A 45 18.29 -20.19 -5.17
C LYS A 45 16.90 -19.56 -5.29
N VAL A 46 16.74 -18.59 -6.18
CA VAL A 46 15.43 -17.94 -6.35
C VAL A 46 14.43 -18.97 -6.90
N ALA A 47 14.83 -19.85 -7.83
CA ALA A 47 13.96 -20.88 -8.39
C ALA A 47 13.46 -21.89 -7.35
N GLU A 48 14.34 -22.35 -6.47
CA GLU A 48 13.99 -23.27 -5.38
C GLU A 48 13.08 -22.60 -4.33
N SER A 49 13.27 -21.30 -4.06
CA SER A 49 12.44 -20.54 -3.12
C SER A 49 11.00 -20.33 -3.59
N SER A 50 10.76 -20.37 -4.90
CA SER A 50 9.42 -20.27 -5.50
C SER A 50 8.64 -21.58 -5.51
N THR A 51 9.30 -22.73 -5.41
CA THR A 51 8.68 -24.06 -5.39
C THR A 51 8.54 -24.54 -3.94
N ASN A 52 7.42 -24.24 -3.30
CA ASN A 52 7.12 -24.81 -1.99
C ASN A 52 6.86 -26.33 -2.13
N ASN A 53 7.83 -27.17 -1.71
CA ASN A 53 7.68 -28.59 -1.37
C ASN A 53 7.41 -29.64 -2.47
N SER A 54 7.64 -29.38 -3.76
CA SER A 54 7.66 -30.45 -4.78
C SER A 54 9.11 -30.79 -5.18
N LYS A 55 9.47 -32.08 -5.09
CA LYS A 55 10.72 -32.66 -5.65
C LYS A 55 10.68 -32.70 -7.19
N GLU A 56 9.96 -31.79 -7.82
CA GLU A 56 9.93 -31.68 -9.27
C GLU A 56 11.08 -30.77 -9.71
N PRO A 57 11.86 -31.17 -10.73
CA PRO A 57 12.88 -30.29 -11.28
C PRO A 57 12.21 -28.99 -11.72
N ALA A 58 12.88 -27.86 -11.46
CA ALA A 58 12.46 -26.48 -11.76
C ALA A 58 12.29 -26.20 -13.28
N LYS A 59 11.58 -27.08 -14.00
CA LYS A 59 11.34 -27.03 -15.44
C LYS A 59 10.08 -26.27 -15.81
N SER A 60 9.22 -25.95 -14.85
CA SER A 60 8.12 -25.04 -15.07
C SER A 60 8.37 -23.79 -14.23
N ILE A 61 8.71 -22.69 -14.92
CA ILE A 61 8.30 -21.37 -14.44
C ILE A 61 6.78 -21.47 -14.37
N HIS A 62 6.25 -21.90 -13.24
CA HIS A 62 4.83 -21.80 -12.95
C HIS A 62 4.57 -20.31 -12.82
N TYR A 63 4.32 -19.66 -13.97
CA TYR A 63 3.61 -18.40 -13.97
C TYR A 63 2.34 -18.68 -13.18
N LYS A 64 2.32 -18.21 -11.93
CA LYS A 64 1.10 -18.21 -11.16
C LYS A 64 0.17 -17.34 -11.98
N GLU A 65 -0.78 -17.95 -12.69
CA GLU A 65 -1.72 -17.22 -13.52
C GLU A 65 -2.38 -16.17 -12.62
N ILE A 66 -2.03 -14.90 -12.86
CA ILE A 66 -2.62 -13.80 -12.12
C ILE A 66 -3.98 -13.60 -12.78
N GLN A 67 -5.02 -14.17 -12.16
CA GLN A 67 -6.38 -13.95 -12.59
C GLN A 67 -6.79 -12.53 -12.19
N LEU A 68 -6.56 -11.59 -13.11
CA LEU A 68 -7.04 -10.22 -12.99
C LEU A 68 -8.54 -10.21 -13.28
N PHE A 69 -9.33 -9.65 -12.37
CA PHE A 69 -10.73 -9.35 -12.62
C PHE A 69 -10.91 -7.83 -12.61
N VAL A 70 -11.70 -7.32 -13.54
CA VAL A 70 -12.12 -5.93 -13.55
C VAL A 70 -13.48 -5.88 -12.86
N GLU A 71 -13.52 -5.32 -11.66
CA GLU A 71 -14.77 -5.06 -10.96
C GLU A 71 -15.35 -3.73 -11.42
N SER A 72 -16.65 -3.68 -11.67
CA SER A 72 -17.32 -2.43 -12.00
C SER A 72 -17.27 -1.52 -10.78
N ILE A 73 -16.69 -0.33 -10.93
CA ILE A 73 -16.77 0.71 -9.90
C ILE A 73 -18.23 1.17 -9.86
N PRO A 74 -18.95 1.07 -8.72
CA PRO A 74 -20.32 1.54 -8.65
C PRO A 74 -20.35 3.06 -8.79
N GLU A 75 -21.23 3.56 -9.66
CA GLU A 75 -21.53 4.98 -9.71
C GLU A 75 -22.23 5.39 -8.42
N PHE A 76 -21.63 6.35 -7.69
CA PHE A 76 -22.25 6.98 -6.54
C PHE A 76 -22.80 8.34 -6.93
N TYR A 77 -24.09 8.56 -6.65
CA TYR A 77 -24.74 9.84 -6.83
C TYR A 77 -24.96 10.46 -5.46
N PHE A 78 -24.29 11.58 -5.18
CA PHE A 78 -24.62 12.39 -4.03
C PHE A 78 -25.88 13.18 -4.34
N HIS A 79 -26.95 12.94 -3.58
CA HIS A 79 -28.11 13.81 -3.64
C HIS A 79 -27.71 15.16 -3.04
N ASN A 80 -27.73 16.20 -3.87
CA ASN A 80 -27.70 17.58 -3.39
C ASN A 80 -29.00 17.82 -2.63
N SER A 81 -29.00 17.51 -1.33
CA SER A 81 -30.09 17.90 -0.46
C SER A 81 -30.06 19.42 -0.41
N SER A 82 -31.06 20.05 -1.04
CA SER A 82 -31.25 21.47 -0.92
C SER A 82 -31.57 21.73 0.54
N ILE A 83 -30.67 22.38 1.27
CA ILE A 83 -30.99 22.90 2.60
C ILE A 83 -32.09 23.92 2.36
N ASP A 84 -33.33 23.54 2.65
CA ASP A 84 -34.45 24.47 2.57
C ASP A 84 -34.19 25.54 3.65
N PRO A 85 -33.93 26.82 3.29
CA PRO A 85 -33.68 27.87 4.27
C PRO A 85 -34.94 28.19 5.10
N LYS A 86 -36.07 27.52 4.84
CA LYS A 86 -37.35 27.69 5.53
C LYS A 86 -37.46 26.96 6.87
N THR A 87 -36.38 26.48 7.48
CA THR A 87 -36.42 26.27 8.93
C THR A 87 -36.33 27.63 9.62
N SER A 88 -37.48 28.30 9.73
CA SER A 88 -37.67 29.42 10.64
C SER A 88 -37.49 28.90 12.08
N ILE A 89 -36.25 28.77 12.54
CA ILE A 89 -35.95 28.52 13.95
C ILE A 89 -36.36 29.80 14.70
N LYS A 90 -37.59 29.82 15.22
CA LYS A 90 -38.07 30.91 16.06
C LYS A 90 -37.42 30.79 17.43
N TYR A 91 -36.24 31.38 17.58
CA TYR A 91 -35.62 31.55 18.89
C TYR A 91 -36.40 32.59 19.68
N SER A 92 -37.07 32.17 20.75
CA SER A 92 -37.75 33.08 21.67
C SER A 92 -36.89 33.22 22.92
N ASN A 93 -36.17 34.34 23.03
CA ASN A 93 -35.48 34.66 24.27
C ASN A 93 -36.49 35.29 25.25
N LEU A 94 -36.89 34.52 26.26
CA LEU A 94 -37.82 34.96 27.31
C LEU A 94 -37.09 35.56 28.53
N TYR A 95 -35.78 35.80 28.42
CA TYR A 95 -35.00 36.38 29.50
C TYR A 95 -35.39 37.83 29.74
N THR A 96 -36.04 38.08 30.87
CA THR A 96 -36.35 39.42 31.38
C THR A 96 -35.65 39.62 32.72
N PHE A 97 -34.33 39.82 32.68
CA PHE A 97 -33.60 40.30 33.85
C PHE A 97 -33.58 41.84 33.83
N ALA A 98 -34.26 42.45 34.78
CA ALA A 98 -34.12 43.87 35.05
C ALA A 98 -32.97 44.06 36.04
N ALA A 99 -31.79 44.47 35.54
CA ALA A 99 -30.63 44.83 36.36
C ALA A 99 -30.85 46.10 37.23
N ILE A 100 -32.09 46.58 37.33
CA ILE A 100 -32.45 47.87 37.94
C ILE A 100 -32.57 47.76 39.47
N ASN A 101 -32.57 46.54 40.03
CA ASN A 101 -32.61 46.33 41.49
C ASN A 101 -31.26 46.02 42.12
N ASN A 102 -30.15 46.43 41.50
CA ASN A 102 -28.87 46.40 42.19
C ASN A 102 -28.33 47.83 42.32
N CYS A 103 -28.63 48.47 43.46
CA CYS A 103 -27.91 49.65 43.91
C CYS A 103 -26.46 49.22 44.16
N PHE A 104 -25.61 49.39 43.15
CA PHE A 104 -24.17 49.25 43.30
C PHE A 104 -23.63 50.50 43.98
N HIS A 105 -23.63 50.52 45.32
CA HIS A 105 -22.95 51.56 46.09
C HIS A 105 -21.48 51.17 46.25
N PRO A 106 -20.52 52.09 46.00
CA PRO A 106 -19.13 51.82 46.31
C PRO A 106 -18.96 51.60 47.83
N PRO A 107 -18.02 50.74 48.26
CA PRO A 107 -17.73 50.56 49.67
C PRO A 107 -17.25 51.89 50.25
N LYS A 108 -17.85 52.28 51.38
CA LYS A 108 -17.38 53.43 52.15
C LYS A 108 -16.15 53.01 52.93
N ILE A 109 -15.06 53.75 52.74
CA ILE A 109 -13.89 53.78 53.62
C ILE A 109 -14.29 53.99 55.09
#